data_AF-A0A943IW27-F1
#
_entry.id   AF-A0A943IW27-F1
#
_cell.length_a   1.000
_cell.length_b   1.000
_cell.length_c   1.000
_cell.angle_alpha   90.00
_cell.angle_beta   90.00
_cell.angle_gamma   90.00
#
_symmetry.space_group_name_H-M   'P 1'
#
loop_
_entity.id
_entity.type
_entity.pdbx_description
1 polymer ?
#
loop_
_entity_poly.entity_id
_entity_poly.type
_entity_poly.pdbx_seq_one_letter_code
_entity_poly.pdbx_strand_id
1 'polypeptide(L)' 'VLDQFPDGAAIDEYAVEAMQVFVQAGIITGSDGMLAARSACSRGQIAQILRSILELSMT' A
#
# COMPACT_ATOMS: atom_id res chain seq x y z
N VAL A 1 -1.38 -8.81 -8.34
CA VAL A 1 -0.99 -8.40 -6.97
C VAL A 1 -2.15 -7.74 -6.22
N LEU A 2 -2.85 -6.74 -6.78
CA LEU A 2 -3.98 -6.13 -6.06
C LEU A 2 -5.22 -7.04 -5.97
N ASP A 3 -5.38 -7.94 -6.93
CA ASP A 3 -6.43 -8.96 -7.01
C ASP A 3 -6.38 -10.00 -5.87
N GLN A 4 -5.28 -10.08 -5.12
CA GLN A 4 -5.20 -10.92 -3.92
C GLN A 4 -5.98 -10.33 -2.74
N PHE A 5 -6.41 -9.06 -2.82
CA PHE A 5 -7.21 -8.39 -1.82
C PHE A 5 -8.67 -8.31 -2.28
N PRO A 6 -9.66 -8.65 -1.42
CA PRO A 6 -11.08 -8.59 -1.78
C PRO A 6 -11.55 -7.21 -2.23
N ASP A 7 -10.92 -6.14 -1.72
CA ASP A 7 -11.22 -4.75 -2.02
C ASP A 7 -10.24 -4.10 -3.02
N GLY A 8 -9.40 -4.90 -3.70
CA GLY A 8 -8.42 -4.38 -4.65
C GLY A 8 -9.02 -3.54 -5.79
N ALA A 9 -10.26 -3.84 -6.19
CA ALA A 9 -11.00 -3.08 -7.20
C ALA A 9 -11.51 -1.70 -6.72
N ALA A 10 -11.42 -1.39 -5.42
CA ALA A 10 -11.82 -0.11 -4.86
C ALA A 10 -10.74 0.99 -5.02
N ILE A 11 -9.56 0.64 -5.53
CA ILE A 11 -8.48 1.59 -5.83
C ILE A 11 -8.88 2.46 -7.01
N ASP A 12 -8.72 3.77 -6.87
CA ASP A 12 -9.00 4.72 -7.95
C ASP A 12 -8.00 4.52 -9.10
N GLU A 13 -8.47 4.67 -10.34
CA GLU A 13 -7.70 4.35 -11.56
C GLU A 13 -6.30 4.98 -11.59
N TYR A 14 -6.19 6.24 -11.16
CA TYR A 14 -4.92 6.97 -11.13
C TYR A 14 -3.90 6.40 -10.13
N ALA A 15 -4.34 5.63 -9.12
CA ALA A 15 -3.51 5.09 -8.06
C ALA A 15 -3.14 3.62 -8.27
N VAL A 16 -3.71 2.94 -9.27
CA VAL A 16 -3.55 1.50 -9.50
C VAL A 16 -2.07 1.12 -9.66
N GLU A 17 -1.34 1.80 -10.54
CA GLU A 17 0.07 1.49 -10.80
C GLU A 17 0.93 1.69 -9.55
N ALA A 18 0.77 2.81 -8.85
CA ALA A 18 1.51 3.10 -7.62
C ALA A 18 1.24 2.06 -6.53
N MET A 19 -0.03 1.67 -6.35
CA MET A 19 -0.42 0.62 -5.39
C MET A 19 0.19 -0.74 -5.77
N GLN A 20 0.19 -1.11 -7.05
CA GLN A 20 0.82 -2.35 -7.51
C GLN A 20 2.31 -2.38 -7.15
N VAL A 21 3.05 -1.31 -7.46
CA VAL A 21 4.48 -1.19 -7.17
C VAL A 21 4.74 -1.34 -5.68
N PHE A 22 4.03 -0.59 -4.83
CA PHE A 22 4.28 -0.61 -3.39
C PHE A 22 3.82 -1.90 -2.70
N VAL A 23 2.77 -2.54 -3.19
CA VAL A 23 2.36 -3.86 -2.67
C VAL A 23 3.37 -4.93 -3.08
N GLN A 24 3.84 -4.91 -4.33
CA GLN A 24 4.83 -5.86 -4.81
C GLN A 24 6.19 -5.70 -4.10
N ALA A 25 6.56 -4.46 -3.74
CA ALA A 25 7.74 -4.16 -2.93
C ALA A 25 7.57 -4.48 -1.43
N GLY A 26 6.38 -4.90 -0.98
CA GLY A 26 6.09 -5.17 0.43
C GLY A 26 6.01 -3.92 1.32
N ILE A 27 5.94 -2.72 0.72
CA ILE A 27 5.82 -1.44 1.43
C ILE A 27 4.39 -1.24 1.93
N ILE A 28 3.41 -1.63 1.11
CA ILE A 28 1.99 -1.67 1.49
C ILE A 28 1.56 -3.13 1.55
N THR A 29 1.16 -3.59 2.73
CA THR A 29 0.74 -4.98 2.95
C THR A 29 -0.77 -5.14 3.17
N GLY A 30 -1.47 -4.04 3.43
CA GLY A 30 -2.87 -4.04 3.84
C GLY A 30 -3.08 -4.21 5.35
N SER A 31 -4.33 -4.17 5.79
CA SER A 31 -4.77 -4.40 7.18
C SER A 31 -5.97 -5.35 7.17
N ASP A 32 -5.96 -6.37 8.03
CA ASP A 32 -7.04 -7.37 8.13
C ASP A 32 -7.43 -8.01 6.78
N GLY A 33 -6.43 -8.23 5.92
CA GLY A 33 -6.61 -8.83 4.59
C GLY A 33 -7.18 -7.88 3.53
N MET A 34 -7.30 -6.59 3.82
CA MET A 34 -7.85 -5.55 2.93
C MET A 34 -6.81 -4.47 2.64
N LEU A 35 -6.94 -3.77 1.50
CA LEU A 35 -6.13 -2.59 1.19
C LEU A 35 -6.68 -1.32 1.80
N ALA A 36 -7.99 -1.25 2.02
CA ALA A 36 -8.71 -0.11 2.59
C ALA A 36 -8.36 1.21 1.88
N ALA A 37 -8.32 1.20 0.54
CA ALA A 37 -7.73 2.26 -0.29
C ALA A 37 -8.32 3.67 -0.09
N ARG A 38 -9.55 3.77 0.43
CA ARG A 38 -10.27 5.03 0.68
C ARG A 38 -10.37 5.39 2.17
N SER A 39 -9.81 4.55 3.05
CA SER A 39 -9.83 4.77 4.49
C SER A 39 -8.69 5.68 4.94
N ALA A 40 -8.88 6.38 6.06
CA ALA A 40 -7.83 7.19 6.65
C ALA A 40 -6.71 6.31 7.22
N CYS A 41 -5.47 6.77 7.06
CA CYS A 41 -4.28 6.13 7.60
C CYS A 41 -3.87 6.82 8.91
N SER A 42 -3.47 6.05 9.94
CA SER A 42 -2.93 6.59 11.18
C SER A 42 -1.51 7.16 10.97
N ARG A 43 -1.08 8.08 11.84
CA ARG A 43 0.28 8.65 11.78
C ARG A 43 1.37 7.58 11.91
N GLY A 44 1.13 6.52 12.69
CA GLY A 44 2.05 5.40 12.85
C GLY A 44 2.20 4.57 11.58
N GLN A 45 1.09 4.28 10.89
CA GLN A 45 1.12 3.58 9.60
C GLN A 45 1.84 4.40 8.52
N ILE A 46 1.57 5.72 8.44
CA ILE A 46 2.33 6.61 7.55
C ILE A 46 3.83 6.60 7.87
N ALA A 47 4.21 6.70 9.15
CA ALA A 47 5.61 6.66 9.54
C ALA A 47 6.31 5.36 9.13
N GLN A 48 5.63 4.22 9.25
CA GLN A 48 6.16 2.92 8.81
C GLN A 48 6.32 2.86 7.29
N ILE A 49 5.32 3.31 6.52
CA ILE A 49 5.40 3.36 5.05
C ILE A 49 6.58 4.23 4.60
N LEU A 50 6.72 5.43 5.18
CA LEU A 50 7.81 6.35 4.85
C LEU A 50 9.18 5.74 5.19
N ARG A 51 9.31 5.08 6.34
CA ARG A 51 10.54 4.36 6.71
C ARG A 51 10.91 3.31 5.67
N SER A 52 9.96 2.47 5.26
CA SER A 52 10.20 1.40 4.29
C SER A 52 10.62 1.93 2.92
N ILE A 53 10.06 3.07 2.47
CA ILE A 53 10.48 3.74 1.23
C ILE A 53 11.94 4.22 1.32
N LEU A 54 12.31 4.84 2.46
CA LEU A 54 13.68 5.33 2.66
C LEU A 54 14.69 4.17 2.70
N GLU A 55 14.36 3.07 3.38
CA GLU A 55 15.21 1.88 3.44
C GLU A 55 15.41 1.24 2.05
N LEU A 56 14.36 1.17 1.22
CA LEU A 56 14.45 0.64 -0.14
C LEU A 56 15.44 1.45 -1.01
N SER A 57 15.46 2.77 -0.85
CA SER A 57 16.35 3.66 -1.62
C SER A 57 17.83 3.56 -1.24
N MET A 58 18.16 2.86 -0.15
CA MET A 58 19.53 2.68 0.35
C MET A 58 20.14 1.32 -0.04
N THR A 59 19.42 0.55 -0.85
CA THR A 59 19.84 -0.75 -1.42
C THR A 59 20.07 -0.63 -2.91
#